data_AF-A0A7V8WRI5-F1
#
_entry.id   AF-A0A7V8WRI5-F1
#
_cell.length_a   1.000
_cell.length_b   1.000
_cell.length_c   1.000
_cell.angle_alpha   90.00
_cell.angle_beta   90.00
_cell.angle_gamma   90.00
#
_symmetry.space_group_name_H-M   'P 1'
#
loop_
_entity.id
_entity.type
_entity.pdbx_description
1 polymer ?
#
loop_
_entity_poly.entity_id
_entity_poly.type
_entity_poly.pdbx_seq_one_letter_code
_entity_poly.pdbx_strand_id
1 'polypeptide(L)'
;MWGSVSAELLLLRKRVGVWVLLGIWVLLALIFGYVFPYITYVSGGTFAGPDDGQSQLVDMLPATVIDNVIVGFPFFGGALVLMLGVLAVGSEYGWGTLKTILTQRPGRGRVFAAKLLALGLVLVPFVVFAFATAAVSSALIAWREGAAMDWPSVAAIVEAMAAGWFV
;
A
#
# COMPACT_ATOMS: atom_id res chain seq x y z
N MET A 1 -27.01 7.79 -0.29
CA MET A 1 -25.88 6.87 -0.01
C MET A 1 -24.60 7.62 0.29
N TRP A 2 -24.29 8.70 -0.45
CA TRP A 2 -23.09 9.52 -0.23
C TRP A 2 -22.85 9.97 1.21
N GLY A 3 -23.88 10.47 1.92
CA GLY A 3 -23.72 10.87 3.33
C GLY A 3 -23.25 9.76 4.28
N SER A 4 -23.60 8.49 4.00
CA SER A 4 -23.10 7.35 4.78
C SER A 4 -21.64 7.06 4.46
N VAL A 5 -21.24 7.12 3.19
CA VAL A 5 -19.84 6.93 2.76
C VAL A 5 -18.96 8.05 3.32
N SER A 6 -19.41 9.31 3.27
CA SER A 6 -18.66 10.44 3.83
C SER A 6 -18.46 10.31 5.34
N ALA A 7 -19.44 9.78 6.08
CA ALA A 7 -19.30 9.53 7.52
C ALA A 7 -18.23 8.46 7.79
N GLU A 8 -18.25 7.35 7.05
CA GLU A 8 -17.25 6.28 7.16
C GLU A 8 -15.84 6.77 6.81
N LEU A 9 -15.71 7.57 5.73
CA LEU A 9 -14.44 8.20 5.35
C LEU A 9 -13.91 9.13 6.44
N LEU A 10 -14.78 9.91 7.09
CA LEU A 10 -14.39 10.77 8.20
C LEU A 10 -13.87 9.97 9.39
N LEU A 11 -14.53 8.85 9.73
CA LEU A 11 -14.10 7.95 10.79
C LEU A 11 -12.72 7.35 10.50
N LEU A 12 -12.52 6.81 9.29
CA LEU A 12 -11.24 6.23 8.87
C LEU A 12 -10.14 7.29 8.84
N ARG A 13 -10.42 8.48 8.29
CA ARG A 13 -9.45 9.59 8.22
C ARG A 13 -9.02 10.09 9.60
N LYS A 14 -9.92 10.11 10.59
CA LYS A 14 -9.60 10.58 11.95
C LYS A 14 -8.94 9.52 12.82
N ARG A 15 -8.99 8.26 12.42
CA ARG A 15 -8.44 7.15 13.20
C ARG A 15 -6.94 7.04 12.97
N VAL A 16 -6.17 7.27 14.04
CA VAL A 16 -4.69 7.18 14.02
C VAL A 16 -4.22 5.83 13.48
N GLY A 17 -4.90 4.73 13.82
CA GLY A 17 -4.57 3.39 13.32
C GLY A 17 -4.50 3.27 11.79
N VAL A 18 -5.32 4.02 11.04
CA VAL A 18 -5.27 4.00 9.56
C VAL A 18 -3.96 4.60 9.06
N TRP A 19 -3.54 5.73 9.63
CA TRP A 19 -2.28 6.39 9.30
C TRP A 19 -1.07 5.58 9.75
N VAL A 20 -1.17 4.89 10.89
CA VAL A 20 -0.14 3.96 11.35
C VAL A 20 0.01 2.79 10.37
N LEU A 21 -1.09 2.19 9.92
CA LEU A 21 -1.04 1.11 8.92
C LEU A 21 -0.44 1.60 7.59
N LEU A 22 -0.79 2.80 7.14
CA LEU A 22 -0.20 3.41 5.95
C LEU A 22 1.30 3.60 6.12
N GLY A 23 1.72 4.17 7.26
CA GLY A 23 3.13 4.36 7.58
C GLY A 23 3.90 3.05 7.64
N ILE A 24 3.32 2.01 8.26
CA ILE A 24 3.90 0.67 8.31
C ILE A 24 4.02 0.07 6.91
N TRP A 25 3.00 0.18 6.06
CA TRP A 25 3.06 -0.30 4.68
C TRP A 25 4.24 0.36 3.95
N VAL A 26 4.28 1.69 3.94
CA VAL A 26 5.32 2.45 3.24
C VAL A 26 6.71 2.12 3.78
N LEU A 27 6.84 1.99 5.10
CA LEU A 27 8.09 1.60 5.75
C LEU A 27 8.53 0.19 5.33
N LEU A 28 7.62 -0.79 5.33
CA LEU A 28 7.94 -2.16 4.91
C LEU A 28 8.30 -2.21 3.42
N ALA A 29 7.57 -1.50 2.56
CA ALA A 29 7.87 -1.40 1.14
C ALA A 29 9.26 -0.80 0.90
N LEU A 30 9.63 0.26 1.63
CA LEU A 30 10.97 0.84 1.59
C LEU A 30 12.05 -0.13 2.05
N ILE A 31 11.84 -0.75 3.21
CA ILE A 31 12.84 -1.61 3.83
C ILE A 31 13.11 -2.81 2.93
N PHE A 32 12.07 -3.53 2.52
CA PHE A 32 12.20 -4.78 1.79
C PHE A 32 12.36 -4.59 0.28
N GLY A 33 11.78 -3.55 -0.31
CA GLY A 33 11.89 -3.27 -1.74
C GLY A 33 13.20 -2.60 -2.14
N TYR A 34 13.81 -1.81 -1.24
CA TYR A 34 14.94 -0.95 -1.59
C TYR A 34 16.10 -0.96 -0.58
N VAL A 35 15.85 -0.75 0.70
CA VAL A 35 16.95 -0.58 1.68
C VAL A 35 17.72 -1.89 1.86
N PHE A 36 17.02 -2.99 2.09
CA PHE A 36 17.65 -4.29 2.33
C PHE A 36 18.38 -4.80 1.07
N PRO A 37 17.75 -4.84 -0.14
CA PRO A 37 18.47 -5.21 -1.35
C PRO A 37 19.67 -4.30 -1.67
N TYR A 38 19.56 -2.99 -1.42
CA TYR A 38 20.68 -2.07 -1.65
C TYR A 38 21.86 -2.30 -0.70
N ILE A 39 21.59 -2.56 0.58
CA ILE A 39 22.66 -2.93 1.54
C ILE A 39 23.33 -4.22 1.09
N THR A 40 22.56 -5.20 0.63
CA THR A 40 23.10 -6.47 0.14
C THR A 40 23.98 -6.28 -1.10
N TYR A 41 23.54 -5.47 -2.06
CA TYR A 41 24.31 -5.07 -3.24
C TYR A 41 25.67 -4.48 -2.85
N VAL A 42 25.67 -3.44 -2.01
CA VAL A 42 26.91 -2.76 -1.59
C VAL A 42 27.82 -3.66 -0.74
N SER A 43 27.24 -4.62 0.00
CA SER A 43 28.00 -5.61 0.78
C SER A 43 28.61 -6.75 -0.05
N GLY A 44 28.46 -6.71 -1.38
CA GLY A 44 28.97 -7.76 -2.27
C GLY A 44 28.28 -9.12 -2.08
N GLY A 45 27.00 -9.12 -1.70
CA GLY A 45 26.22 -10.35 -1.53
C GLY A 45 26.46 -11.11 -0.22
N THR A 46 27.20 -10.54 0.75
CA THR A 46 27.50 -11.22 2.03
C THR A 46 26.24 -11.69 2.81
N PHE A 47 25.09 -11.07 2.55
CA PHE A 47 23.80 -11.37 3.20
C PHE A 47 22.78 -12.09 2.30
N ALA A 48 23.06 -12.27 1.00
CA ALA A 48 22.21 -13.00 0.07
C ALA A 48 22.95 -14.22 -0.48
N GLY A 49 22.24 -15.16 -1.11
CA GLY A 49 22.85 -16.32 -1.74
C GLY A 49 23.81 -15.95 -2.89
N PRO A 50 24.21 -16.92 -3.73
CA PRO A 50 25.19 -16.75 -4.82
C PRO A 50 24.77 -15.79 -5.96
N ASP A 51 23.76 -14.96 -5.74
CA ASP A 51 23.24 -14.05 -6.74
C ASP A 51 24.24 -12.91 -6.96
N ASP A 52 24.60 -12.72 -8.22
CA ASP A 52 25.48 -11.65 -8.69
C ASP A 52 24.94 -10.29 -8.21
N GLY A 53 25.73 -9.48 -7.50
CA GLY A 53 25.27 -8.18 -6.99
C GLY A 53 24.68 -7.29 -8.10
N GLN A 54 25.12 -7.48 -9.35
CA GLN A 54 24.60 -6.76 -10.49
C GLN A 54 23.13 -7.07 -10.81
N SER A 55 22.63 -8.28 -10.54
CA SER A 55 21.21 -8.60 -10.74
C SER A 55 20.31 -7.90 -9.72
N GLN A 56 20.77 -7.77 -8.46
CA GLN A 56 20.03 -7.06 -7.42
C GLN A 56 19.87 -5.57 -7.74
N LEU A 57 20.89 -4.95 -8.35
CA LEU A 57 20.80 -3.56 -8.77
C LEU A 57 19.69 -3.36 -9.80
N VAL A 58 19.61 -4.25 -10.80
CA VAL A 58 18.60 -4.18 -11.88
C VAL A 58 17.19 -4.22 -11.31
N ASP A 59 16.94 -5.04 -10.30
CA ASP A 59 15.61 -5.20 -9.68
C ASP A 59 15.14 -3.96 -8.89
N MET A 60 16.05 -3.03 -8.58
CA MET A 60 15.76 -1.77 -7.87
C MET A 60 15.65 -0.55 -8.81
N LEU A 61 15.88 -0.73 -10.11
CA LEU A 61 15.86 0.38 -11.06
C LEU A 61 14.43 0.81 -11.42
N PRO A 62 14.25 2.02 -11.99
CA PRO A 62 12.94 2.50 -12.41
C PRO A 62 12.20 1.56 -13.35
N ALA A 63 12.92 0.81 -14.20
CA ALA A 63 12.35 -0.12 -15.17
C ALA A 63 11.53 -1.24 -14.52
N THR A 64 11.93 -1.71 -13.33
CA THR A 64 11.30 -2.81 -12.60
C THR A 64 10.43 -2.32 -11.43
N VAL A 65 10.16 -1.02 -11.33
CA VAL A 65 9.43 -0.42 -10.19
C VAL A 65 8.04 -1.04 -10.00
N ILE A 66 7.36 -1.42 -11.09
CA ILE A 66 6.04 -2.04 -11.05
C ILE A 66 6.13 -3.42 -10.40
N ASP A 67 7.06 -4.26 -10.87
CA ASP A 67 7.22 -5.62 -10.37
C ASP A 67 7.65 -5.64 -8.90
N ASN A 68 8.60 -4.78 -8.54
CA ASN A 68 9.09 -4.62 -7.17
C ASN A 68 7.94 -4.27 -6.19
N VAL A 69 7.07 -3.34 -6.59
CA VAL A 69 5.93 -2.91 -5.77
C VAL A 69 4.87 -4.00 -5.66
N ILE A 70 4.46 -4.60 -6.79
CA ILE A 70 3.37 -5.58 -6.83
C ILE A 70 3.72 -6.85 -6.04
N VAL A 71 4.96 -7.32 -6.12
CA VAL A 71 5.39 -8.53 -5.38
C VAL A 71 5.22 -8.35 -3.87
N GLY A 72 5.35 -7.13 -3.35
CA GLY A 72 5.15 -6.82 -1.93
C GLY A 72 3.68 -6.79 -1.48
N PHE A 73 2.71 -6.73 -2.40
CA PHE A 73 1.30 -6.50 -2.05
C PHE A 73 0.69 -7.67 -1.28
N PRO A 74 0.83 -8.94 -1.68
CA PRO A 74 0.28 -10.05 -0.92
C PRO A 74 0.87 -10.17 0.50
N PHE A 75 2.18 -9.94 0.65
CA PHE A 75 2.89 -10.13 1.91
C PHE A 75 2.60 -9.03 2.94
N PHE A 76 2.68 -7.76 2.52
CA PHE A 76 2.51 -6.63 3.43
C PHE A 76 1.13 -5.99 3.26
N GLY A 77 0.76 -5.70 2.02
CA GLY A 77 -0.50 -5.04 1.68
C GLY A 77 -1.70 -5.85 2.17
N GLY A 78 -1.84 -7.10 1.73
CA GLY A 78 -2.98 -7.96 2.07
C GLY A 78 -3.23 -8.07 3.57
N ALA A 79 -2.17 -8.30 4.36
CA ALA A 79 -2.27 -8.37 5.81
C ALA A 79 -2.68 -7.02 6.45
N LEU A 80 -2.11 -5.90 5.99
CA LEU A 80 -2.43 -4.55 6.49
C LEU A 80 -3.84 -4.10 6.09
N VAL A 81 -4.30 -4.44 4.89
CA VAL A 81 -5.67 -4.18 4.43
C VAL A 81 -6.67 -5.02 5.21
N LEU A 82 -6.36 -6.29 5.51
CA LEU A 82 -7.19 -7.11 6.39
C LEU A 82 -7.33 -6.44 7.77
N MET A 83 -6.22 -5.98 8.36
CA MET A 83 -6.24 -5.23 9.62
C MET A 83 -7.05 -3.94 9.52
N LEU A 84 -6.96 -3.22 8.40
CA LEU A 84 -7.77 -2.03 8.14
C LEU A 84 -9.27 -2.36 8.13
N GLY A 85 -9.66 -3.47 7.49
CA GLY A 85 -11.04 -3.98 7.51
C GLY A 85 -11.51 -4.32 8.93
N VAL A 86 -10.67 -5.01 9.71
CA VAL A 86 -10.94 -5.32 11.13
C VAL A 86 -11.12 -4.03 11.94
N LEU A 87 -10.28 -3.02 11.73
CA LEU A 87 -10.41 -1.72 12.41
C LEU A 87 -11.71 -1.00 12.03
N ALA A 88 -12.12 -1.06 10.76
CA ALA A 88 -13.32 -0.39 10.26
C ALA A 88 -14.62 -0.98 10.81
N VAL A 89 -14.65 -2.29 11.06
CA VAL A 89 -15.85 -3.00 11.55
C VAL A 89 -15.78 -3.30 13.04
N GLY A 90 -14.67 -3.87 13.50
CA GLY A 90 -14.49 -4.34 14.87
C GLY A 90 -14.51 -3.21 15.90
N SER A 91 -14.11 -2.00 15.52
CA SER A 91 -14.16 -0.87 16.43
C SER A 91 -15.58 -0.42 16.78
N GLU A 92 -16.52 -0.50 15.86
CA GLU A 92 -17.92 -0.16 16.13
C GLU A 92 -18.63 -1.23 16.94
N TYR A 93 -18.22 -2.49 16.77
CA TYR A 93 -18.67 -3.56 17.63
C TYR A 93 -18.13 -3.39 19.05
N GLY A 94 -16.82 -3.13 19.20
CA GLY A 94 -16.17 -2.94 20.49
C GLY A 94 -16.67 -1.73 21.28
N TRP A 95 -17.01 -0.63 20.60
CA TRP A 95 -17.56 0.58 21.22
C TRP A 95 -19.10 0.57 21.34
N GLY A 96 -19.77 -0.50 20.87
CA GLY A 96 -21.23 -0.64 20.94
C GLY A 96 -22.03 0.28 20.02
N THR A 97 -21.38 1.04 19.14
CA THR A 97 -22.02 2.04 18.27
C THR A 97 -22.79 1.41 17.11
N LEU A 98 -22.50 0.16 16.76
CA LEU A 98 -23.18 -0.56 15.68
C LEU A 98 -24.70 -0.63 15.89
N LYS A 99 -25.16 -0.83 17.14
CA LYS A 99 -26.59 -0.85 17.47
C LYS A 99 -27.25 0.50 17.22
N THR A 100 -26.58 1.58 17.61
CA THR A 100 -27.05 2.97 17.41
C THR A 100 -27.17 3.32 15.93
N ILE A 101 -26.22 2.89 15.10
CA ILE A 101 -26.28 3.10 13.65
C ILE A 101 -27.49 2.39 13.06
N LEU A 102 -27.76 1.15 13.47
CA LEU A 102 -28.85 0.34 12.93
C LEU A 102 -30.24 0.75 13.42
N THR A 103 -30.36 1.49 14.53
CA THR A 103 -31.65 2.02 15.00
C THR A 103 -32.07 3.32 14.29
N GLN A 104 -31.15 4.03 13.63
CA GLN A 104 -31.43 5.29 12.94
C GLN A 104 -32.07 5.17 11.54
N ARG A 105 -32.65 4.00 11.21
CA ARG A 105 -33.29 3.65 9.92
C ARG A 105 -32.41 3.34 8.69
N PRO A 106 -31.06 3.44 8.64
CA PRO A 106 -30.33 2.92 7.49
C PRO A 106 -30.43 1.39 7.46
N GLY A 107 -30.83 0.82 6.32
CA GLY A 107 -30.86 -0.64 6.14
C GLY A 107 -29.48 -1.27 6.26
N ARG A 108 -29.39 -2.50 6.80
CA ARG A 108 -28.13 -3.22 7.06
C ARG A 108 -27.21 -3.30 5.83
N GLY A 109 -27.77 -3.63 4.66
CA GLY A 109 -27.00 -3.72 3.42
C GLY A 109 -26.44 -2.36 2.96
N ARG A 110 -27.14 -1.27 3.25
CA ARG A 110 -26.68 0.09 2.91
C ARG A 110 -25.51 0.53 3.79
N VAL A 111 -25.52 0.16 5.07
CA VAL A 111 -24.38 0.41 5.98
C VAL A 111 -23.17 -0.41 5.53
N PHE A 112 -23.37 -1.69 5.23
CA PHE A 112 -22.30 -2.56 4.75
C PHE A 112 -21.68 -2.07 3.44
N ALA A 113 -22.50 -1.72 2.44
CA ALA A 113 -22.01 -1.18 1.18
C ALA A 113 -21.26 0.16 1.36
N ALA A 114 -21.73 1.03 2.26
CA ALA A 114 -21.05 2.29 2.55
C ALA A 114 -19.66 2.06 3.16
N LYS A 115 -19.52 1.08 4.06
CA LYS A 115 -18.23 0.67 4.64
C LYS A 115 -17.27 0.12 3.60
N LEU A 116 -17.74 -0.80 2.74
CA LEU A 116 -16.92 -1.35 1.67
C LEU A 116 -16.44 -0.27 0.70
N LEU A 117 -17.32 0.64 0.28
CA LEU A 117 -16.96 1.76 -0.58
C LEU A 117 -15.96 2.71 0.10
N ALA A 118 -16.17 3.03 1.37
CA ALA A 118 -15.24 3.88 2.12
C ALA A 118 -13.87 3.22 2.29
N LEU A 119 -13.81 1.92 2.58
CA LEU A 119 -12.57 1.15 2.62
C LEU A 119 -11.86 1.16 1.27
N GLY A 120 -12.56 0.85 0.17
CA GLY A 120 -11.98 0.91 -1.17
C GLY A 120 -11.41 2.29 -1.51
N LEU A 121 -12.12 3.37 -1.17
CA LEU A 121 -11.62 4.74 -1.37
C LEU A 121 -10.41 5.06 -0.49
N VAL A 122 -10.34 4.53 0.73
CA VAL A 122 -9.19 4.71 1.63
C VAL A 122 -7.97 3.90 1.16
N LEU A 123 -8.14 2.82 0.40
CA LEU A 123 -7.02 2.07 -0.17
C LEU A 123 -6.31 2.80 -1.32
N VAL A 124 -6.99 3.71 -2.02
CA VAL A 124 -6.38 4.50 -3.11
C VAL A 124 -5.10 5.21 -2.65
N PRO A 125 -5.09 6.01 -1.58
CA PRO A 125 -3.85 6.64 -1.12
C PRO A 125 -2.80 5.62 -0.68
N PHE A 126 -3.16 4.45 -0.14
CA PHE A 126 -2.16 3.41 0.21
C PHE A 126 -1.37 2.95 -1.01
N VAL A 127 -2.08 2.62 -2.10
CA VAL A 127 -1.44 2.21 -3.36
C VAL A 127 -0.63 3.37 -3.94
N VAL A 128 -1.19 4.59 -3.97
CA VAL A 128 -0.47 5.79 -4.45
C VAL A 128 0.83 6.01 -3.69
N PHE A 129 0.81 5.95 -2.35
CA PHE A 129 2.01 6.14 -1.54
C PHE A 129 3.03 5.01 -1.73
N ALA A 130 2.59 3.76 -1.91
CA ALA A 130 3.49 2.65 -2.21
C ALA A 130 4.24 2.88 -3.53
N PHE A 131 3.52 3.19 -4.61
CA PHE A 131 4.12 3.50 -5.92
C PHE A 131 4.97 4.77 -5.90
N ALA A 132 4.52 5.84 -5.25
CA ALA A 132 5.27 7.09 -5.17
C ALA A 132 6.59 6.90 -4.42
N THR A 133 6.57 6.15 -3.33
CA THR A 133 7.77 5.88 -2.54
C THR A 133 8.75 5.01 -3.34
N ALA A 134 8.26 3.98 -4.02
CA ALA A 134 9.07 3.14 -4.89
C ALA A 134 9.68 3.89 -6.08
N ALA A 135 8.91 4.77 -6.71
CA ALA A 135 9.41 5.65 -7.76
C ALA A 135 10.53 6.57 -7.24
N VAL A 136 10.34 7.22 -6.09
CA VAL A 136 11.37 8.08 -5.50
C VAL A 136 12.63 7.26 -5.16
N SER A 137 12.49 6.10 -4.53
CA SER A 137 13.61 5.24 -4.16
C SER A 137 14.39 4.72 -5.36
N SER A 138 13.70 4.18 -6.37
CA SER A 138 14.33 3.68 -7.60
C SER A 138 15.05 4.79 -8.36
N ALA A 139 14.46 6.00 -8.44
CA ALA A 139 15.10 7.16 -9.06
C ALA A 139 16.38 7.59 -8.32
N LEU A 140 16.36 7.61 -6.99
CA LEU A 140 17.52 7.96 -6.17
C LEU A 140 18.66 6.95 -6.33
N ILE A 141 18.33 5.65 -6.40
CA ILE A 141 19.31 4.59 -6.63
C ILE A 141 19.91 4.69 -8.03
N ALA A 142 19.07 4.84 -9.07
CA ALA A 142 19.55 4.97 -10.44
C ALA A 142 20.46 6.20 -10.62
N TRP A 143 20.10 7.33 -10.00
CA TRP A 143 20.93 8.53 -10.00
C TRP A 143 22.28 8.31 -9.31
N ARG A 144 22.29 7.62 -8.16
CA ARG A 144 23.50 7.35 -7.38
C ARG A 144 24.45 6.39 -8.11
N GLU A 145 23.92 5.37 -8.75
CA GLU A 145 24.71 4.33 -9.44
C GLU A 145 24.98 4.69 -10.92
N GLY A 146 24.51 5.85 -11.39
CA GLY A 146 24.69 6.28 -12.78
C GLY A 146 23.96 5.40 -13.80
N ALA A 147 22.91 4.70 -13.37
CA ALA A 147 22.14 3.78 -14.19
C ALA A 147 21.12 4.53 -15.08
N ALA A 148 20.66 3.87 -16.14
CA ALA A 148 19.63 4.41 -17.01
C ALA A 148 18.31 4.61 -16.25
N MET A 149 17.66 5.73 -16.50
CA MET A 149 16.39 6.10 -15.89
C MET A 149 15.23 5.75 -16.83
N ASP A 150 15.18 4.48 -17.21
CA ASP A 150 14.18 3.95 -18.14
C ASP A 150 12.88 3.67 -17.38
N TRP A 151 11.95 4.61 -17.43
CA TRP A 151 10.66 4.48 -16.75
C TRP A 151 9.66 3.65 -17.56
N PRO A 152 8.83 2.82 -16.89
CA PRO A 152 7.63 2.28 -17.49
C PRO A 152 6.70 3.40 -17.95
N SER A 153 5.88 3.12 -18.96
CA SER A 153 4.89 4.08 -19.42
C SER A 153 3.92 4.47 -18.30
N VAL A 154 3.45 5.72 -18.32
CA VAL A 154 2.46 6.22 -17.34
C VAL A 154 1.18 5.35 -17.35
N ALA A 155 0.78 4.87 -18.53
CA ALA A 155 -0.35 3.96 -18.67
C ALA A 155 -0.13 2.64 -17.90
N ALA A 156 1.06 2.04 -18.03
CA ALA A 156 1.40 0.82 -17.29
C ALA A 156 1.43 1.04 -15.78
N ILE A 157 1.92 2.19 -15.31
CA ILE A 157 1.90 2.53 -13.88
C ILE A 157 0.45 2.68 -13.37
N VAL A 158 -0.40 3.39 -14.10
CA VAL A 158 -1.81 3.57 -13.73
C VAL A 158 -2.56 2.24 -13.75
N GLU A 159 -2.30 1.40 -14.74
CA GLU A 159 -2.86 0.04 -14.84
C GLU A 159 -2.41 -0.82 -13.66
N ALA A 160 -1.12 -0.81 -13.33
CA ALA A 160 -0.56 -1.53 -12.19
C ALA A 160 -1.16 -1.05 -10.85
N MET A 161 -1.34 0.26 -10.68
CA MET A 161 -2.00 0.83 -9.51
C MET A 161 -3.47 0.40 -9.42
N ALA A 162 -4.19 0.38 -10.54
CA ALA A 162 -5.58 -0.05 -10.58
C ALA A 162 -5.71 -1.56 -10.29
N ALA A 163 -4.82 -2.37 -10.87
CA ALA A 163 -4.76 -3.82 -10.62
C ALA A 163 -4.43 -4.09 -9.15
N GLY A 164 -3.41 -3.44 -8.61
CA GLY A 164 -3.00 -3.59 -7.21
C GLY A 164 -4.03 -3.04 -6.21
N TRP A 165 -4.87 -2.08 -6.60
CA TRP A 165 -5.99 -1.62 -5.78
C TRP A 165 -7.15 -2.62 -5.74
N PHE A 166 -7.30 -3.44 -6.77
CA PHE A 166 -8.40 -4.42 -6.87
C PHE A 166 -8.14 -5.72 -6.10
N VAL A 167 -6.87 -6.08 -5.90
CA VAL A 167 -6.41 -7.30 -5.22
C VAL A 167 -6.35 -7.09 -3.71
#